data_AF-A0A5N3PEM7-F1
#
_entry.id   AF-A0A5N3PEM7-F1
#
_cell.length_a   1.000
_cell.length_b   1.000
_cell.length_c   1.000
_cell.angle_alpha   90.00
_cell.angle_beta   90.00
_cell.angle_gamma   90.00
#
_symmetry.space_group_name_H-M   'P 1'
#
loop_
_entity.id
_entity.type
_entity.pdbx_description
1 polymer ?
#
loop_
_entity_poly.entity_id
_entity_poly.type
_entity_poly.pdbx_seq_one_letter_code
_entity_poly.pdbx_strand_id
1 'polypeptide(L)' 'MSKTPSTTKSLSTPGAAAAAGAEGLLKGGADPVETAKFVADFTIELASLARRSRLDLLAYLLDMARLEAIRVVQASNPES' A
#
# COMPACT_ATOMS: atom_id res chain seq x y z
N MET A 1 48.69 10.97 20.53
CA MET A 1 47.73 11.90 19.89
C MET A 1 46.76 11.10 19.05
N SER A 2 45.52 11.00 19.52
CA SER A 2 44.47 10.12 19.01
C SER A 2 43.83 10.69 17.75
N LYS A 3 43.71 9.90 16.68
CA LYS A 3 42.86 10.24 15.52
C LYS A 3 41.62 9.35 15.55
N THR A 4 40.47 10.01 15.62
CA THR A 4 39.11 9.48 15.66
C THR A 4 38.67 8.89 14.31
N PRO A 5 37.76 7.89 14.29
CA PRO A 5 37.14 7.41 13.07
C PRO A 5 35.93 8.28 12.70
N SER A 6 35.79 8.60 11.41
CA SER A 6 34.54 9.13 10.83
C SER A 6 33.87 8.02 10.04
N THR A 7 32.80 7.43 10.59
CA THR A 7 31.86 6.62 9.82
C THR A 7 30.55 7.39 9.75
N THR A 8 30.26 7.92 8.58
CA THR A 8 29.01 8.58 8.21
C THR A 8 27.86 7.59 8.35
N LYS A 9 26.93 7.91 9.26
CA LYS A 9 25.66 7.20 9.44
C LYS A 9 24.79 7.44 8.20
N SER A 10 24.69 6.43 7.35
CA SER A 10 23.75 6.38 6.23
C SER A 10 22.32 6.54 6.77
N LEU A 11 21.63 7.58 6.30
CA LEU A 11 20.24 7.85 6.63
C LEU A 11 19.36 6.90 5.82
N SER A 12 18.89 5.83 6.46
CA SER A 12 17.87 4.95 5.89
C SER A 12 16.56 5.72 5.68
N THR A 13 16.11 5.76 4.43
CA THR A 13 14.78 6.23 4.01
C THR A 13 13.68 5.51 4.81
N PRO A 14 12.79 6.22 5.52
CA PRO A 14 11.74 5.60 6.34
C PRO A 14 10.52 5.14 5.50
N GLY A 15 10.73 4.77 4.23
CA GLY A 15 9.70 4.26 3.33
C GLY A 15 9.73 2.73 3.14
N ALA A 16 10.87 2.08 3.40
CA ALA A 16 11.01 0.64 3.18
C ALA A 16 10.37 -0.22 4.29
N ALA A 17 10.18 0.34 5.49
CA ALA A 17 9.64 -0.39 6.64
C ALA A 17 8.14 -0.73 6.50
N ALA A 18 7.38 0.03 5.71
CA ALA A 18 5.98 -0.30 5.42
C ALA A 18 5.84 -1.48 4.43
N ALA A 19 6.82 -1.66 3.53
CA ALA A 19 6.83 -2.78 2.59
C ALA A 19 7.29 -4.10 3.25
N ALA A 20 8.22 -4.03 4.21
CA ALA A 20 8.80 -5.20 4.88
C ALA A 20 7.80 -5.96 5.77
N GLY A 21 6.71 -5.33 6.22
CA GLY A 21 5.66 -5.99 7.01
C GLY A 21 4.77 -6.94 6.21
N ALA A 22 4.73 -6.82 4.89
CA ALA A 22 3.90 -7.64 4.01
C ALA A 22 4.60 -8.93 3.54
N GLU A 23 5.94 -8.94 3.50
CA GLU A 23 6.71 -10.08 2.97
C GLU A 23 6.58 -11.35 3.84
N GLY A 24 6.26 -11.22 5.12
CA GLY A 24 6.16 -12.34 6.07
C GLY A 24 4.86 -13.15 6.00
N LEU A 25 3.77 -12.62 5.43
CA LEU A 25 2.48 -13.32 5.36
C LEU A 25 2.34 -14.23 4.12
N LEU A 26 3.26 -14.14 3.15
CA LEU A 26 3.09 -14.72 1.82
C LEU A 26 3.61 -16.15 1.66
N LYS A 27 4.09 -16.81 2.73
CA LYS A 27 4.63 -18.19 2.64
C LYS A 27 3.56 -19.26 2.30
N GLY A 28 2.29 -18.86 2.25
CA GLY A 28 1.17 -19.57 1.63
C GLY A 28 0.00 -18.62 1.30
N GLY A 29 0.30 -17.35 1.02
CA GLY A 29 -0.68 -16.25 0.95
C GLY A 29 -1.27 -16.04 -0.44
N ALA A 30 -2.50 -15.55 -0.49
CA ALA A 30 -3.24 -15.22 -1.71
C ALA A 30 -2.42 -14.36 -2.69
N ASP A 31 -2.67 -14.52 -3.99
CA ASP A 31 -2.02 -13.72 -5.04
C ASP A 31 -2.19 -12.22 -4.73
N PRO A 32 -1.09 -11.45 -4.57
CA PRO A 32 -1.17 -10.03 -4.27
C PRO A 32 -1.97 -9.24 -5.33
N VAL A 33 -1.96 -9.69 -6.59
CA VAL A 33 -2.70 -9.02 -7.67
C VAL A 33 -4.19 -9.30 -7.55
N GLU A 34 -4.57 -10.56 -7.32
CA GLU A 34 -5.96 -10.94 -7.03
C GLU A 34 -6.50 -10.21 -5.79
N THR A 35 -5.68 -10.12 -4.74
CA THR A 35 -6.01 -9.38 -3.52
C THR A 35 -6.24 -7.90 -3.81
N ALA A 36 -5.36 -7.27 -4.60
CA ALA A 36 -5.51 -5.87 -5.00
C ALA A 36 -6.78 -5.65 -5.85
N LYS A 37 -7.11 -6.55 -6.78
CA LYS A 37 -8.38 -6.49 -7.53
C LYS A 37 -9.59 -6.55 -6.61
N PHE A 38 -9.59 -7.50 -5.68
CA PHE A 38 -10.66 -7.64 -4.69
C PHE A 38 -10.83 -6.35 -3.87
N VAL A 39 -9.74 -5.75 -3.38
CA VAL A 39 -9.78 -4.48 -2.64
C VAL A 39 -10.33 -3.35 -3.52
N ALA A 40 -9.92 -3.26 -4.79
CA ALA A 40 -10.38 -2.23 -5.71
C ALA A 40 -11.90 -2.32 -5.99
N ASP A 41 -12.44 -3.53 -6.07
CA ASP A 41 -13.88 -3.74 -6.29
C ASP A 41 -14.67 -3.49 -5.01
N PHE A 42 -14.22 -4.05 -3.88
CA PHE A 42 -14.93 -3.96 -2.61
C PHE A 42 -15.01 -2.51 -2.08
N THR A 43 -13.97 -1.71 -2.32
CA THR A 43 -13.94 -0.29 -1.93
C THR A 43 -14.99 0.56 -2.65
N ILE A 44 -15.45 0.17 -3.85
CA ILE A 44 -16.53 0.86 -4.57
C ILE A 44 -17.84 0.77 -3.79
N GLU A 45 -18.18 -0.45 -3.34
CA GLU A 45 -19.41 -0.70 -2.60
C GLU A 45 -19.41 0.03 -1.25
N LEU A 46 -18.29 -0.03 -0.54
CA LEU A 46 -18.12 0.67 0.73
C LEU A 46 -18.17 2.19 0.57
N ALA A 47 -17.53 2.74 -0.46
CA ALA A 47 -17.56 4.19 -0.72
C ALA A 47 -18.98 4.67 -1.02
N SER A 48 -19.74 3.90 -1.81
CA SER A 48 -21.16 4.17 -2.07
C SER A 48 -21.99 4.15 -0.78
N LEU A 49 -21.78 3.16 0.09
CA LEU A 49 -22.45 3.09 1.39
C LEU A 49 -22.06 4.27 2.28
N ALA A 50 -20.77 4.62 2.36
CA ALA A 50 -20.28 5.75 3.15
C ALA A 50 -20.90 7.08 2.70
N ARG A 51 -21.04 7.32 1.39
CA ARG A 51 -21.70 8.52 0.85
C ARG A 51 -23.19 8.57 1.22
N ARG A 52 -23.90 7.43 1.12
CA ARG A 52 -25.32 7.36 1.56
C ARG A 52 -25.48 7.65 3.06
N SER A 53 -24.50 7.26 3.86
CA SER A 53 -24.46 7.50 5.31
C SER A 53 -23.86 8.86 5.69
N ARG A 54 -23.50 9.72 4.73
CA ARG A 54 -22.85 11.03 4.96
C ARG A 54 -21.52 10.93 5.73
N LEU A 55 -20.77 9.86 5.51
CA LEU A 55 -19.43 9.65 6.07
C LEU A 55 -18.38 10.09 5.04
N ASP A 56 -18.30 11.40 4.79
CA ASP A 56 -17.56 11.95 3.64
C ASP A 56 -16.05 11.66 3.70
N LEU A 57 -15.44 11.77 4.88
CA LEU A 57 -14.02 11.43 5.07
C LEU A 57 -13.76 9.95 4.82
N LEU A 58 -14.67 9.07 5.25
CA LEU A 58 -14.53 7.63 5.00
C LEU A 58 -14.66 7.31 3.52
N ALA A 59 -15.63 7.91 2.82
CA ALA A 59 -15.78 7.77 1.38
C ALA A 59 -14.50 8.19 0.64
N TYR A 60 -13.92 9.33 1.03
CA TYR A 60 -12.64 9.80 0.48
C TYR A 60 -11.49 8.79 0.71
N LEU A 61 -11.36 8.25 1.92
CA LEU A 61 -10.31 7.27 2.22
C LEU A 61 -10.49 5.97 1.42
N LEU A 62 -11.73 5.54 1.21
CA LEU A 62 -12.05 4.35 0.40
C LEU A 62 -11.74 4.58 -1.09
N ASP A 63 -12.05 5.77 -1.60
CA ASP A 63 -11.67 6.16 -2.97
C ASP A 63 -10.14 6.17 -3.13
N MET A 64 -9.41 6.64 -2.11
CA MET A 64 -7.95 6.59 -2.13
C MET A 64 -7.40 5.16 -2.08
N ALA A 65 -7.94 4.31 -1.21
CA ALA A 65 -7.54 2.91 -1.12
C ALA A 65 -7.77 2.17 -2.45
N ARG A 66 -8.87 2.47 -3.14
CA ARG A 66 -9.14 1.95 -4.48
C ARG A 66 -8.07 2.35 -5.49
N LEU A 67 -7.68 3.62 -5.51
CA LEU A 67 -6.64 4.11 -6.42
C LEU A 67 -5.31 3.40 -6.18
N GLU A 68 -4.93 3.17 -4.92
CA GLU A 68 -3.70 2.41 -4.62
C GLU A 68 -3.78 0.96 -5.06
N ALA A 69 -4.92 0.30 -4.83
CA ALA A 69 -5.13 -1.07 -5.28
C ALA A 69 -5.02 -1.19 -6.81
N ILE A 70 -5.58 -0.24 -7.55
CA ILE A 70 -5.45 -0.17 -9.02
C ILE A 70 -3.98 0.02 -9.43
N ARG A 71 -3.20 0.85 -8.73
CA ARG A 71 -1.77 1.02 -9.02
C ARG A 71 -0.98 -0.27 -8.84
N VAL A 72 -1.32 -1.09 -7.84
CA VAL A 72 -0.70 -2.42 -7.66
C VAL A 72 -1.02 -3.35 -8.84
N VAL A 73 -2.27 -3.35 -9.30
CA VAL A 73 -2.69 -4.15 -10.47
C VAL A 73 -1.98 -3.67 -11.74
N GLN A 74 -1.83 -2.36 -11.94
CA GLN A 74 -1.11 -1.81 -13.09
C GLN A 74 0.40 -2.10 -13.03
N ALA A 75 1.02 -1.98 -11.86
CA ALA A 75 2.45 -2.26 -11.68
C ALA A 75 2.80 -3.73 -11.92
N SER A 76 1.85 -4.64 -11.73
CA SER A 76 2.01 -6.07 -12.02
C SER A 76 1.77 -6.43 -13.49
N ASN A 77 1.24 -5.51 -14.31
CA ASN A 77 1.05 -5.69 -15.74
C ASN A 77 1.85 -4.64 -16.56
N PRO A 78 3.18 -4.79 -16.68
CA PRO A 78 4.05 -3.80 -17.32
C PRO A 78 3.94 -3.72 -18.87
N GLU A 79 3.01 -4.44 -19.50
CA GLU A 79 2.91 -4.60 -20.97
C GLU A 79 1.58 -4.03 -21.54
N SER A 80 1.11 -2.87 -21.07
CA SER A 80 -0.07 -2.19 -21.63
C SER A 80 0.24 -0.79 -22.12
#